data_AF-A0A328TFX8-F1
#
_entry.id   AF-A0A328TFX8-F1
#
_cell.length_a   1.000
_cell.length_b   1.000
_cell.length_c   1.000
_cell.angle_alpha   90.00
_cell.angle_beta   90.00
_cell.angle_gamma   90.00
#
_symmetry.space_group_name_H-M   'P 1'
#
loop_
_entity.id
_entity.type
_entity.pdbx_description
1 polymer ?
#
loop_
_entity_poly.entity_id
_entity_poly.type
_entity_poly.pdbx_seq_one_letter_code
_entity_poly.pdbx_strand_id
1 'polypeptide(L)'
;MNIHHDNWSALLACIGKPEELDASARNAGALIRRREIRDAGTLLHLGLAYGPGGMSLREATAWAQLHGIAELSDVALMKRLQNAVDWFAILAAQTLAARAGFTGCTGYRKLRLIDGTAIGAPGGGSVQWRLHMGYDPHTCQFT
;
A
#
# COMPACT_ATOMS: atom_id res chain seq x y z
N MET A 1 1.17 17.69 12.06
CA MET A 1 0.33 16.57 12.54
C MET A 1 1.03 15.97 13.76
N ASN A 2 0.55 16.24 14.97
CA ASN A 2 1.21 15.82 16.22
C ASN A 2 0.79 14.38 16.55
N ILE A 3 1.62 13.40 16.20
CA ILE A 3 1.37 11.99 16.53
C ILE A 3 1.86 11.79 17.97
N HIS A 4 0.97 11.90 18.96
CA HIS A 4 1.26 11.51 20.34
C HIS A 4 1.69 10.03 20.37
N HIS A 5 2.66 9.68 21.23
CA HIS A 5 3.22 8.32 21.36
C HIS A 5 2.15 7.24 21.56
N ASP A 6 1.06 7.58 22.26
CA ASP A 6 -0.10 6.72 22.50
C ASP A 6 -0.89 6.36 21.23
N ASN A 7 -0.82 7.19 20.19
CA ASN A 7 -1.48 6.92 18.91
C ASN A 7 -0.71 5.89 18.06
N TRP A 8 0.62 5.87 18.19
CA TRP A 8 1.44 4.96 17.39
C TRP A 8 1.25 3.50 17.79
N SER A 9 1.25 3.21 19.10
CA SER A 9 1.05 1.85 19.61
C SER A 9 -0.32 1.30 19.22
N ALA A 10 -1.37 2.12 19.28
CA ALA A 10 -2.72 1.76 18.85
C ALA A 10 -2.79 1.50 17.34
N LEU A 11 -2.13 2.33 16.52
CA LEU A 11 -2.06 2.13 15.07
C LEU A 11 -1.32 0.83 14.73
N LEU A 12 -0.19 0.57 15.38
CA LEU A 12 0.59 -0.65 15.17
C LEU A 12 -0.22 -1.91 15.53
N ALA A 13 -0.98 -1.86 16.62
CA ALA A 13 -1.86 -2.95 17.05
C ALA A 13 -2.96 -3.29 16.03
N CYS A 14 -3.40 -2.32 15.20
CA CYS A 14 -4.34 -2.57 14.10
C CYS A 14 -3.71 -3.32 12.91
N ILE A 15 -2.39 -3.31 12.79
CA ILE A 15 -1.67 -3.96 11.66
C ILE A 15 -1.22 -5.37 12.05
N GLY A 16 -0.69 -5.53 13.26
CA GLY A 16 -0.27 -6.84 13.76
C GLY A 16 0.49 -6.76 15.07
N LYS A 17 0.77 -7.92 15.67
CA LYS A 17 1.59 -7.96 16.89
C LYS A 17 3.06 -7.67 16.55
N PRO A 18 3.83 -7.00 17.43
CA PRO A 18 5.23 -6.67 17.16
C PRO A 18 6.10 -7.85 16.73
N GLU A 19 5.91 -9.02 17.34
CA GLU A 19 6.66 -10.24 17.01
C GLU A 19 6.35 -10.78 15.61
N GLU A 20 5.08 -10.74 15.20
CA GLU A 20 4.63 -11.15 13.86
C GLU A 20 5.14 -10.18 12.79
N LEU A 21 5.18 -8.88 13.10
CA LEU A 21 5.76 -7.86 12.25
C LEU A 21 7.27 -8.05 12.08
N ASP A 22 8.00 -8.33 13.15
CA ASP A 22 9.44 -8.61 13.11
C ASP A 22 9.75 -9.88 12.29
N ALA A 23 8.94 -10.94 12.45
CA ALA A 23 9.07 -12.16 11.69
C ALA A 23 8.78 -11.93 10.20
N SER A 24 7.69 -11.24 9.87
CA SER A 24 7.32 -10.93 8.48
C SER A 24 8.34 -10.02 7.80
N ALA A 25 8.85 -8.99 8.50
CA ALA A 25 9.88 -8.10 7.99
C ALA A 25 11.19 -8.84 7.70
N ARG A 26 11.56 -9.81 8.54
CA ARG A 26 12.74 -10.64 8.31
C ARG A 26 12.54 -11.58 7.13
N ASN A 27 11.38 -12.24 7.04
CA ASN A 27 11.07 -13.18 5.96
C ASN A 27 11.00 -12.50 4.59
N ALA A 28 10.50 -11.26 4.55
CA ALA A 28 10.46 -10.43 3.35
C ALA A 28 11.79 -9.71 3.04
N GLY A 29 12.85 -9.93 3.84
CA GLY A 29 14.16 -9.31 3.64
C GLY A 29 14.26 -7.82 4.06
N ALA A 30 13.19 -7.21 4.54
CA ALA A 30 13.12 -5.80 4.92
C ALA A 30 14.00 -5.45 6.13
N LEU A 31 14.07 -6.33 7.13
CA LEU A 31 14.83 -6.09 8.36
C LEU A 31 15.75 -7.26 8.75
N ILE A 32 16.75 -7.52 7.90
CA ILE A 32 17.75 -8.57 8.17
C ILE A 32 18.75 -8.12 9.25
N ARG A 33 19.27 -6.89 9.13
CA ARG A 33 20.21 -6.29 10.08
C ARG A 33 19.55 -5.13 10.81
N ARG A 34 19.48 -5.18 12.14
CA ARG A 34 18.82 -4.15 12.96
C ARG A 34 19.54 -2.80 12.92
N ARG A 35 20.81 -2.69 13.37
CA ARG A 35 21.55 -1.40 13.43
C ARG A 35 20.65 -0.30 14.04
N GLU A 36 20.49 0.83 13.35
CA GLU A 36 19.68 1.98 13.80
C GLU A 36 18.17 1.76 13.81
N ILE A 37 17.66 0.75 13.09
CA ILE A 37 16.23 0.39 13.08
C ILE A 37 16.10 -0.95 13.80
N ARG A 38 15.66 -0.91 15.07
CA ARG A 38 15.76 -2.08 15.96
C ARG A 38 14.64 -3.10 15.77
N ASP A 39 13.51 -2.68 15.23
CA ASP A 39 12.30 -3.48 15.08
C ASP A 39 11.50 -3.04 13.85
N ALA A 40 10.64 -3.93 13.39
CA ALA A 40 9.76 -3.72 12.25
C ALA A 40 8.78 -2.56 12.46
N GLY A 41 8.34 -2.32 13.69
CA GLY A 41 7.46 -1.20 14.01
C GLY A 41 8.14 0.14 13.73
N THR A 42 9.38 0.31 14.16
CA THR A 42 10.19 1.49 13.84
C THR A 42 10.37 1.67 12.34
N LEU A 43 10.63 0.59 11.58
CA LEU A 43 10.72 0.65 10.11
C LEU A 43 9.42 1.13 9.47
N LEU A 44 8.29 0.61 9.94
CA LEU A 44 6.96 0.98 9.47
C LEU A 44 6.62 2.43 9.80
N HIS A 45 7.00 2.90 11.00
CA HIS A 45 6.77 4.27 11.42
C HIS A 45 7.48 5.26 10.49
N LEU A 46 8.74 4.98 10.17
CA LEU A 46 9.55 5.79 9.25
C LEU A 46 9.00 5.74 7.82
N GLY A 47 8.56 4.56 7.36
CA GLY A 47 7.93 4.41 6.05
C GLY A 47 6.63 5.19 5.92
N LEU A 48 5.82 5.19 6.97
CA LEU A 48 4.58 5.97 7.02
C LEU A 48 4.84 7.47 7.11
N ALA A 49 5.84 7.90 7.88
CA ALA A 49 6.24 9.31 7.96
C ALA A 49 6.71 9.85 6.59
N TYR A 50 7.56 9.09 5.90
CA TYR A 50 8.08 9.46 4.57
C TYR A 50 7.01 9.40 3.46
N GLY A 51 6.25 8.32 3.38
CA GLY A 51 5.28 8.11 2.30
C GLY A 51 3.96 8.87 2.55
N PRO A 52 2.94 8.22 3.15
CA PRO A 52 1.64 8.86 3.43
C PRO A 52 1.72 10.12 4.32
N GLY A 53 2.74 10.22 5.18
CA GLY A 53 2.97 11.37 6.06
C GLY A 53 3.54 12.59 5.35
N GLY A 54 3.99 12.44 4.09
CA GLY A 54 4.45 13.53 3.24
C GLY A 54 5.79 14.16 3.63
N MET A 55 6.53 13.57 4.59
CA MET A 55 7.86 14.05 4.95
C MET A 55 8.88 13.68 3.86
N SER A 56 9.76 14.61 3.52
CA SER A 56 10.99 14.25 2.80
C SER A 56 11.87 13.31 3.63
N LEU A 57 12.82 12.61 3.01
CA LEU A 57 13.78 11.74 3.73
C LEU A 57 14.52 12.49 4.85
N ARG A 58 14.88 13.75 4.59
CA ARG A 58 15.59 14.60 5.54
C ARG A 58 14.69 15.03 6.71
N GLU A 59 13.44 15.34 6.45
CA GLU A 59 12.47 15.64 7.50
C GLU A 59 12.17 14.40 8.34
N ALA A 60 12.01 13.23 7.72
CA ALA A 60 11.74 11.98 8.42
C ALA A 60 12.91 11.58 9.35
N THR A 61 14.16 11.72 8.92
CA THR A 61 15.32 11.43 9.80
C THR A 61 15.48 12.47 10.90
N ALA A 62 15.29 13.76 10.62
CA ALA A 62 15.35 14.82 11.63
C ALA A 62 14.24 14.64 12.69
N TRP A 63 13.02 14.34 12.25
CA TRP A 63 11.89 14.02 13.12
C TRP A 63 12.18 12.78 13.97
N ALA A 64 12.71 11.71 13.37
CA ALA A 64 13.04 10.48 14.07
C ALA A 64 14.11 10.70 15.15
N GLN A 65 15.14 11.49 14.85
CA GLN A 65 16.20 11.82 15.81
C GLN A 65 15.65 12.68 16.95
N LEU A 66 14.83 13.70 16.64
CA LEU A 66 14.22 14.58 17.65
C LEU A 66 13.32 13.82 18.64
N HIS A 67 12.66 12.75 18.18
CA HIS A 67 11.75 11.94 18.98
C HIS A 67 12.40 10.66 19.54
N GLY A 68 13.70 10.47 19.36
CA GLY A 68 14.42 9.28 19.85
C GLY A 68 13.98 7.95 19.19
N ILE A 69 13.39 8.01 17.99
CA ILE A 69 12.87 6.85 17.26
C ILE A 69 14.01 6.09 16.58
N ALA A 70 14.87 6.79 15.83
CA ALA A 70 16.03 6.24 15.17
C ALA A 70 17.01 7.36 14.80
N GLU A 71 18.31 7.06 14.82
CA GLU A 71 19.37 7.99 14.44
C GLU A 71 20.11 7.47 13.21
N LEU A 72 19.80 8.03 12.04
CA LEU A 72 20.38 7.59 10.76
C LEU A 72 20.38 8.72 9.73
N SER A 73 21.28 8.64 8.74
CA SER A 73 21.28 9.57 7.62
C SER A 73 20.08 9.36 6.68
N ASP A 74 19.72 10.40 5.94
CA ASP A 74 18.70 10.37 4.89
C ASP A 74 18.96 9.30 3.83
N VAL A 75 20.22 9.14 3.39
CA VAL A 75 20.64 8.09 2.46
C VAL A 75 20.51 6.69 3.08
N ALA A 76 20.78 6.55 4.39
CA ALA A 76 20.58 5.29 5.09
C ALA A 76 19.10 4.96 5.18
N LEU A 77 18.23 5.93 5.48
CA LEU A 77 16.78 5.76 5.49
C LEU A 77 16.28 5.35 4.10
N MET A 78 16.72 6.03 3.04
CA MET A 78 16.33 5.69 1.66
C MET A 78 16.61 4.21 1.33
N LYS A 79 17.82 3.74 1.62
CA LYS A 79 18.21 2.34 1.38
C LYS A 79 17.38 1.35 2.19
N ARG A 80 17.01 1.73 3.43
CA ARG A 80 16.15 0.91 4.29
C ARG A 80 14.74 0.79 3.71
N LEU A 81 14.16 1.90 3.26
CA LEU A 81 12.83 1.92 2.66
C LEU A 81 12.79 1.17 1.33
N GLN A 82 13.82 1.29 0.49
CA GLN A 82 13.95 0.51 -0.75
C GLN A 82 13.95 -1.01 -0.48
N ASN A 83 14.69 -1.46 0.52
CA ASN A 83 14.71 -2.88 0.90
C ASN A 83 13.39 -3.34 1.55
N ALA A 84 12.53 -2.42 1.98
CA ALA A 84 11.27 -2.71 2.65
C ALA A 84 10.06 -2.68 1.73
N VAL A 85 10.22 -2.37 0.43
CA VAL A 85 9.12 -2.20 -0.53
C VAL A 85 8.21 -3.44 -0.58
N ASP A 86 8.79 -4.63 -0.75
CA ASP A 86 8.01 -5.88 -0.82
C ASP A 86 7.26 -6.15 0.48
N TRP A 87 7.88 -5.85 1.62
CA TRP A 87 7.26 -6.01 2.93
C TRP A 87 6.08 -5.04 3.12
N PHE A 88 6.22 -3.78 2.69
CA PHE A 88 5.11 -2.83 2.72
C PHE A 88 3.95 -3.26 1.82
N ALA A 89 4.24 -3.83 0.65
CA ALA A 89 3.22 -4.38 -0.23
C ALA A 89 2.45 -5.54 0.43
N ILE A 90 3.15 -6.44 1.14
CA ILE A 90 2.54 -7.53 1.91
C ILE A 90 1.62 -6.97 3.00
N LEU A 91 2.09 -6.01 3.80
CA LEU A 91 1.28 -5.40 4.86
C LEU A 91 0.04 -4.69 4.31
N ALA A 92 0.19 -3.95 3.20
CA ALA A 92 -0.93 -3.28 2.55
C ALA A 92 -1.96 -4.29 2.03
N ALA A 93 -1.51 -5.37 1.39
CA ALA A 93 -2.39 -6.43 0.90
C ALA A 93 -3.15 -7.13 2.04
N GLN A 94 -2.47 -7.46 3.14
CA GLN A 94 -3.09 -8.09 4.32
C GLN A 94 -4.11 -7.15 4.98
N THR A 95 -3.75 -5.88 5.17
CA THR A 95 -4.64 -4.88 5.79
C THR A 95 -5.88 -4.65 4.92
N LEU A 96 -5.70 -4.58 3.60
CA LEU A 96 -6.80 -4.43 2.66
C LEU A 96 -7.70 -5.67 2.63
N ALA A 97 -7.12 -6.87 2.61
CA ALA A 97 -7.87 -8.13 2.62
C ALA A 97 -8.74 -8.25 3.89
N ALA A 98 -8.18 -7.91 5.05
CA ALA A 98 -8.92 -7.89 6.31
C ALA A 98 -10.09 -6.89 6.28
N ARG A 99 -9.88 -5.68 5.75
CA ARG A 99 -10.93 -4.64 5.66
C ARG A 99 -12.01 -4.96 4.62
N ALA A 100 -11.64 -5.57 3.50
CA ALA A 100 -12.57 -5.95 2.46
C ALA A 100 -13.45 -7.15 2.85
N GLY A 101 -13.27 -7.74 4.04
CA GLY A 101 -13.88 -9.01 4.41
C GLY A 101 -13.46 -10.12 3.44
N PHE A 102 -12.28 -9.99 2.83
CA PHE A 102 -11.82 -10.86 1.76
C PHE A 102 -11.35 -12.18 2.37
N THR A 103 -12.30 -13.05 2.70
CA THR A 103 -12.04 -14.48 2.79
C THR A 103 -11.73 -14.93 1.36
N GLY A 104 -10.45 -15.18 1.08
CA GLY A 104 -9.89 -15.43 -0.24
C GLY A 104 -10.89 -15.81 -1.33
N CYS A 105 -10.95 -15.03 -2.41
CA CYS A 105 -11.57 -15.53 -3.63
C CYS A 105 -10.71 -16.69 -4.14
N THR A 106 -11.05 -17.91 -3.76
CA THR A 106 -10.51 -19.16 -4.33
C THR A 106 -11.03 -19.41 -5.74
N GLY A 107 -11.55 -18.38 -6.41
CA GLY A 107 -12.07 -18.45 -7.76
C GLY A 107 -11.70 -17.19 -8.53
N TYR A 108 -11.12 -17.38 -9.71
CA TYR A 108 -10.90 -16.35 -10.72
C TYR A 108 -12.25 -15.70 -11.09
N ARG A 109 -12.64 -14.65 -10.37
CA ARG A 109 -13.77 -13.82 -10.82
C ARG A 109 -13.25 -13.00 -11.99
N LYS A 110 -13.71 -13.34 -13.20
CA LYS A 110 -13.42 -12.56 -14.41
C LYS A 110 -14.13 -11.21 -14.29
N LEU A 111 -13.37 -10.16 -14.05
CA LEU A 111 -13.86 -8.79 -14.19
C LEU A 111 -13.99 -8.49 -15.68
N ARG A 112 -15.15 -8.02 -16.12
CA ARG A 112 -15.38 -7.57 -17.50
C ARG A 112 -16.05 -6.20 -17.47
N LEU A 113 -15.51 -5.26 -18.22
CA LEU A 113 -16.15 -3.98 -18.46
C LEU A 113 -17.11 -4.15 -19.65
N ILE A 114 -18.33 -3.64 -19.52
CA ILE A 114 -19.31 -3.62 -20.61
C ILE A 114 -19.73 -2.17 -20.81
N ASP A 115 -19.50 -1.67 -22.01
CA ASP A 115 -20.03 -0.38 -22.44
C ASP A 115 -21.27 -0.57 -23.32
N GLY A 116 -22.25 0.30 -23.14
CA GLY A 116 -23.52 0.29 -23.84
C GLY A 116 -23.77 1.65 -24.50
N THR A 117 -23.07 1.90 -25.60
CA THR A 117 -23.18 3.18 -26.32
C THR A 117 -24.34 3.16 -27.32
N ALA A 118 -25.20 4.19 -27.29
CA ALA A 118 -26.26 4.39 -28.27
C ALA A 118 -25.78 5.30 -29.40
N ILE A 119 -25.93 4.84 -30.65
CA ILE A 119 -25.54 5.56 -31.86
C ILE A 119 -26.80 5.95 -32.62
N GLY A 120 -27.05 7.25 -32.74
CA GLY A 120 -28.16 7.79 -33.54
C GLY A 120 -27.77 7.96 -35.01
N ALA A 121 -28.73 7.77 -35.91
CA ALA A 121 -28.54 8.11 -37.32
C ALA A 121 -28.43 9.64 -37.52
N PRO A 122 -27.55 10.13 -38.42
CA PRO A 122 -27.53 11.55 -38.79
C PRO A 122 -28.89 11.96 -39.37
N GLY A 123 -29.44 13.08 -38.92
CA GLY A 123 -30.74 13.59 -39.41
C GLY A 123 -31.95 13.31 -38.53
N GLY A 124 -31.79 12.81 -37.31
CA GLY A 124 -32.83 12.85 -36.27
C GLY A 124 -33.99 11.86 -36.45
N GLY A 125 -33.82 10.82 -37.28
CA GLY A 125 -34.75 9.70 -37.35
C GLY A 125 -34.72 8.83 -36.09
N SER A 126 -35.84 8.19 -35.75
CA SER A 126 -36.04 7.36 -34.55
C SER A 126 -35.21 6.07 -34.49
N VAL A 127 -34.29 5.86 -35.44
CA VAL A 127 -33.45 4.67 -35.49
C VAL A 127 -32.20 4.91 -34.65
N GLN A 128 -32.11 4.18 -33.53
CA GLN A 128 -30.93 4.13 -32.68
C GLN A 128 -30.34 2.73 -32.70
N TRP A 129 -29.05 2.64 -32.97
CA TRP A 129 -28.27 1.41 -32.83
C TRP A 129 -27.67 1.37 -31.43
N ARG A 130 -27.61 0.18 -30.80
CA ARG A 130 -26.89 -0.01 -29.53
C ARG A 130 -25.66 -0.85 -29.78
N LEU A 131 -24.49 -0.28 -29.49
CA LEU A 131 -23.23 -0.98 -29.47
C LEU A 131 -22.97 -1.49 -28.05
N HIS A 132 -22.90 -2.81 -27.90
CA HIS A 132 -22.44 -3.44 -26.67
C HIS A 132 -20.99 -3.88 -26.88
N MET A 133 -20.06 -3.29 -26.12
CA MET A 133 -18.64 -3.60 -26.22
C MET A 133 -18.16 -4.20 -24.90
N GLY A 134 -17.55 -5.38 -24.95
CA GLY A 134 -16.86 -5.97 -23.81
C GLY A 134 -15.38 -5.60 -23.82
N TYR A 135 -14.81 -5.33 -22.64
CA TYR A 135 -13.37 -5.21 -22.46
C TYR A 135 -12.91 -6.06 -21.28
N ASP A 136 -11.89 -6.87 -21.52
CA ASP A 136 -11.22 -7.69 -20.52
C ASP A 136 -9.94 -6.95 -20.05
N PRO A 137 -9.93 -6.40 -18.81
CA PRO A 137 -8.78 -5.68 -18.27
C PRO A 137 -7.61 -6.61 -17.90
N HIS A 138 -7.82 -7.92 -17.79
CA HIS A 138 -6.74 -8.86 -17.51
C HIS A 138 -5.92 -9.15 -18.77
N THR A 139 -6.56 -9.26 -19.94
CA THR A 139 -5.88 -9.50 -21.23
C THR A 139 -5.67 -8.24 -22.06
N CYS A 140 -6.25 -7.11 -21.64
CA CYS A 140 -6.28 -5.86 -22.39
C CYS A 140 -6.91 -6.01 -23.79
N GLN A 141 -7.96 -6.82 -23.91
CA GLN A 141 -8.60 -7.14 -25.19
C GLN A 141 -10.09 -6.74 -25.21
N PHE A 142 -10.56 -6.31 -26.38
CA PHE A 142 -11.99 -6.12 -26.65
C PHE A 142 -12.62 -7.44 -27.08
N THR A 143 -13.82 -7.72 -26.60
CA THR A 143 -14.61 -8.93 -26.89
C THR A 143 -16.04 -8.60 -27.26
#